data_AF-A0A455XD14-F1
#
_entry.id   AF-A0A455XD14-F1
#
_cell.length_a   1.000
_cell.length_b   1.000
_cell.length_c   1.000
_cell.angle_alpha   90.00
_cell.angle_beta   90.00
_cell.angle_gamma   90.00
#
_symmetry.space_group_name_H-M   'P 1'
#
loop_
_entity.id
_entity.type
_entity.pdbx_description
1 polymer ?
#
loop_
_entity_poly.entity_id
_entity_poly.type
_entity_poly.pdbx_seq_one_letter_code
_entity_poly.pdbx_strand_id
1 'polypeptide(L)'
;MFEKIKKAKQLGIIARHRMGDYMELVPILMKIQWHYFSAQIISYVVLFLLALLSLIFLGVAIIVSYWETPYRVASAWSVVALYAFSACGVFLVSQNRTRPISPFETLRTELEKDAQLVKDTI
;
A
#
# COMPACT_ATOMS: atom_id res chain seq x y z
N MET A 1 32.82 -16.34 35.19
CA MET A 1 32.12 -15.25 34.47
C MET A 1 32.77 -14.87 33.13
N PHE A 2 34.10 -14.90 32.97
CA PHE A 2 34.79 -14.62 31.70
C PHE A 2 34.48 -15.59 30.54
N GLU A 3 34.17 -16.86 30.85
CA GLU A 3 33.76 -17.89 29.87
C GLU A 3 32.48 -17.52 29.11
N LYS A 4 31.48 -16.93 29.79
CA LYS A 4 30.21 -16.52 29.16
C LYS A 4 30.39 -15.37 28.17
N ILE A 5 31.31 -14.44 28.47
CA ILE A 5 31.62 -13.30 27.60
C ILE A 5 32.33 -13.75 26.32
N LYS A 6 33.19 -14.78 26.40
CA LYS A 6 33.81 -15.39 25.21
C LYS A 6 32.78 -16.11 24.33
N LYS A 7 31.86 -16.88 24.91
CA LYS A 7 30.77 -17.54 24.18
C LYS A 7 29.82 -16.55 23.50
N ALA A 8 29.45 -15.46 24.17
CA ALA A 8 28.62 -14.40 23.59
C ALA A 8 29.29 -13.75 22.37
N LYS A 9 30.61 -13.55 22.44
CA LYS A 9 31.39 -12.99 21.31
C LYS A 9 31.47 -13.97 20.13
N GLN A 10 31.57 -15.27 20.40
CA GLN A 10 31.54 -16.31 19.35
C GLN A 10 30.15 -16.43 18.70
N LEU A 11 29.07 -16.36 19.48
CA LEU A 11 27.71 -16.34 18.97
C LEU A 11 27.42 -15.09 18.11
N GLY A 12 27.93 -13.92 18.51
CA GLY A 12 27.82 -12.69 17.72
C GLY A 12 28.51 -12.77 16.35
N ILE A 13 29.62 -13.51 16.25
CA ILE A 13 30.32 -13.74 14.97
C ILE A 13 29.53 -14.70 14.08
N ILE A 14 28.93 -15.75 14.65
CA ILE A 14 28.11 -16.73 13.91
C ILE A 14 26.79 -16.10 13.41
N ALA A 15 26.14 -15.27 14.24
CA ALA A 15 24.94 -14.53 13.86
C ALA A 15 25.19 -13.55 12.71
N ARG A 16 26.34 -12.86 12.73
CA ARG A 16 26.77 -11.96 11.66
C ARG A 16 27.07 -12.69 10.35
N HIS A 17 27.63 -13.90 10.43
CA HIS A 17 27.89 -14.73 9.24
C HIS A 17 26.58 -15.18 8.59
N ARG A 18 25.59 -15.60 9.39
CA ARG A 18 24.26 -15.98 8.85
C ARG A 18 23.45 -14.81 8.30
N MET A 19 23.53 -13.62 8.91
CA MET A 19 22.88 -12.42 8.37
C MET A 19 23.38 -12.05 6.96
N GLY A 20 24.63 -12.37 6.62
CA GLY A 20 25.17 -12.21 5.27
C GLY A 20 24.46 -13.08 4.24
N ASP A 21 24.24 -14.36 4.56
CA ASP A 21 23.53 -15.31 3.68
C ASP A 21 22.06 -14.92 3.50
N TYR A 22 21.38 -14.43 4.56
CA TYR A 22 19.99 -13.95 4.45
C TYR A 22 19.88 -12.66 3.62
N MET A 23 20.89 -11.78 3.64
CA MET A 23 20.92 -10.58 2.79
C MET A 23 21.01 -10.91 1.30
N GLU A 24 21.56 -12.08 0.93
CA GLU A 24 21.60 -12.55 -0.45
C GLU A 24 20.22 -13.04 -0.95
N LEU A 25 19.36 -13.53 -0.06
CA LEU A 25 17.98 -13.93 -0.39
C LEU A 25 17.01 -12.75 -0.54
N VAL A 26 17.25 -11.64 0.16
CA VAL A 26 16.42 -10.41 0.08
C VAL A 26 16.24 -9.89 -1.36
N PRO A 27 17.30 -9.70 -2.18
CA PRO A 27 17.13 -9.21 -3.55
C PRO A 27 16.38 -10.20 -4.45
N ILE A 28 16.48 -11.50 -4.20
CA ILE A 28 15.76 -12.54 -4.96
C ILE A 28 14.25 -12.46 -4.66
N LEU A 29 13.89 -12.38 -3.38
CA LEU A 29 12.51 -12.19 -2.94
C LEU A 29 11.93 -10.86 -3.42
N MET A 30 12.73 -9.79 -3.37
CA MET A 30 12.34 -8.46 -3.86
C MET A 30 12.10 -8.45 -5.36
N LYS A 31 12.87 -9.20 -6.15
CA LYS A 31 12.70 -9.33 -7.60
C LYS A 31 11.43 -10.09 -7.99
N ILE A 32 11.07 -11.12 -7.22
CA ILE A 32 9.81 -11.87 -7.40
C ILE A 32 8.61 -11.02 -6.98
N GLN A 33 8.70 -10.32 -5.84
CA GLN A 33 7.63 -9.46 -5.34
C GLN A 33 7.36 -8.27 -6.27
N TRP A 34 8.41 -7.68 -6.86
CA TRP A 34 8.28 -6.51 -7.74
C TRP A 34 7.39 -6.77 -8.96
N HIS A 35 7.42 -7.99 -9.52
CA HIS A 35 6.67 -8.30 -10.73
C HIS A 35 5.16 -8.26 -10.48
N TYR A 36 4.69 -8.87 -9.39
CA TYR A 36 3.27 -8.83 -9.01
C TYR A 36 2.80 -7.43 -8.56
N PHE A 37 3.65 -6.71 -7.81
CA PHE A 37 3.34 -5.34 -7.41
C PHE A 37 3.24 -4.40 -8.61
N SER A 38 4.14 -4.52 -9.59
CA SER A 38 4.11 -3.66 -10.79
C SER A 38 2.84 -3.85 -11.60
N ALA A 39 2.41 -5.10 -11.83
CA ALA A 39 1.17 -5.39 -12.55
C ALA A 39 -0.07 -4.86 -11.81
N GLN A 40 -0.13 -5.01 -10.48
CA GLN A 40 -1.22 -4.46 -9.68
C GLN A 40 -1.25 -2.93 -9.71
N ILE A 41 -0.10 -2.26 -9.58
CA ILE A 41 -0.02 -0.80 -9.64
C ILE A 41 -0.48 -0.29 -11.01
N ILE A 42 -0.01 -0.90 -12.10
CA ILE A 42 -0.43 -0.53 -13.46
C ILE A 42 -1.95 -0.72 -13.60
N SER A 43 -2.49 -1.85 -13.13
CA SER A 43 -3.93 -2.10 -13.16
C SER A 43 -4.73 -1.04 -12.39
N TYR A 44 -4.29 -0.66 -11.18
CA TYR A 44 -4.93 0.40 -10.40
C TYR A 44 -4.86 1.77 -11.08
N VAL A 45 -3.72 2.11 -11.70
CA VAL A 45 -3.56 3.36 -12.46
C VAL A 45 -4.50 3.39 -13.66
N VAL A 46 -4.57 2.28 -14.42
CA VAL A 46 -5.47 2.16 -15.57
C VAL A 46 -6.94 2.27 -15.14
N LEU A 47 -7.33 1.55 -14.08
CA LEU A 47 -8.69 1.64 -13.53
C LEU A 47 -9.02 3.06 -13.06
N PHE A 48 -8.11 3.73 -12.38
CA PHE A 48 -8.29 5.10 -11.92
C PHE A 48 -8.49 6.07 -13.11
N LEU A 49 -7.69 5.91 -14.17
CA LEU A 49 -7.80 6.74 -15.37
C LEU A 49 -9.13 6.49 -16.11
N LEU A 50 -9.54 5.23 -16.28
CA LEU A 50 -10.84 4.90 -16.87
C LEU A 50 -12.00 5.46 -16.04
N ALA A 51 -11.93 5.35 -14.71
CA ALA A 51 -12.96 5.88 -13.82
C ALA A 51 -13.08 7.40 -13.94
N LEU A 52 -11.96 8.13 -13.94
CA LEU A 52 -11.95 9.58 -14.16
C LEU A 52 -12.55 9.95 -15.52
N LEU A 53 -12.13 9.25 -16.58
CA LEU A 53 -12.62 9.52 -17.93
C LEU A 53 -14.12 9.26 -18.04
N SER A 54 -14.60 8.13 -17.50
CA SER A 54 -16.03 7.79 -17.46
C SER A 54 -16.83 8.84 -16.69
N LEU A 55 -16.29 9.36 -15.58
CA LEU A 55 -16.96 10.37 -14.76
C LEU A 55 -17.11 11.70 -15.53
N ILE A 56 -16.06 12.13 -16.24
CA ILE A 56 -16.09 13.32 -17.09
C ILE A 56 -17.13 13.16 -18.21
N PHE A 57 -17.10 12.05 -18.94
CA PHE A 57 -18.06 11.80 -20.01
C PHE A 57 -19.49 11.74 -19.49
N LEU A 58 -19.72 11.19 -18.30
CA LEU A 58 -21.04 11.18 -17.67
C LEU A 58 -21.56 12.61 -17.41
N GLY A 59 -20.74 13.50 -16.87
CA GLY A 59 -21.14 14.89 -16.65
C GLY A 59 -21.45 15.62 -17.95
N VAL A 60 -20.61 15.44 -18.98
CA VAL A 60 -20.86 16.01 -20.32
C VAL A 60 -22.17 15.46 -20.91
N ALA A 61 -22.40 14.15 -20.83
CA ALA A 61 -23.62 13.52 -21.34
C ALA A 61 -24.88 14.07 -20.66
N ILE A 62 -24.84 14.29 -19.34
CA ILE A 62 -25.96 14.89 -18.60
C ILE A 62 -26.20 16.33 -19.09
N ILE A 63 -25.15 17.14 -19.23
CA ILE A 63 -25.29 18.54 -19.68
C ILE A 63 -25.84 18.61 -21.10
N VAL A 64 -25.29 17.80 -22.02
CA VAL A 64 -25.71 17.75 -23.43
C VAL A 64 -27.16 17.26 -23.55
N SER A 65 -27.57 16.26 -22.77
CA SER A 65 -28.94 15.71 -22.82
C SER A 65 -30.01 16.74 -22.45
N TYR A 66 -29.67 17.71 -21.60
CA TYR A 66 -30.59 18.75 -21.13
C TYR A 66 -30.27 20.14 -21.70
N TRP A 67 -29.44 20.23 -22.75
CA TRP A 67 -28.93 21.50 -23.27
C TRP A 67 -30.02 22.44 -23.81
N GLU A 68 -30.96 21.88 -24.58
CA GLU A 68 -32.09 22.60 -25.20
C GLU A 68 -33.31 22.71 -24.27
N THR A 69 -33.19 22.26 -23.02
CA THR A 69 -34.30 22.28 -22.05
C THR A 69 -34.14 23.42 -21.05
N PRO A 70 -35.24 23.97 -20.48
CA PRO A 70 -35.17 24.96 -19.41
C PRO A 70 -34.47 24.43 -18.15
N TYR A 71 -34.29 23.11 -18.04
CA TYR A 71 -33.62 22.44 -16.93
C TYR A 71 -32.09 22.45 -17.02
N ARG A 72 -31.48 23.12 -18.02
CA ARG A 72 -30.02 23.16 -18.21
C ARG A 72 -29.24 23.61 -16.96
N VAL A 73 -29.75 24.57 -16.21
CA VAL A 73 -29.10 25.05 -14.98
C VAL A 73 -29.19 23.98 -13.88
N ALA A 74 -30.34 23.33 -13.75
CA ALA A 74 -30.54 22.26 -12.78
C ALA A 74 -29.67 21.03 -13.10
N SER A 75 -29.51 20.68 -14.38
CA SER A 75 -28.63 19.58 -14.79
C SER A 75 -27.16 19.88 -14.52
N ALA A 76 -26.70 21.11 -14.75
CA ALA A 76 -25.34 21.53 -14.41
C ALA A 76 -25.05 21.43 -12.91
N TRP A 77 -25.96 21.90 -12.05
CA TRP A 77 -25.84 21.74 -10.60
C TRP A 77 -25.89 20.29 -10.15
N SER A 78 -26.65 19.44 -10.84
CA SER A 78 -26.67 18.00 -10.57
C SER A 78 -25.30 17.35 -10.84
N VAL A 79 -24.60 17.74 -11.91
CA VAL A 79 -23.23 17.28 -12.19
C VAL A 79 -22.26 17.73 -11.09
N VAL A 80 -22.35 18.98 -10.64
CA VAL A 80 -21.55 19.50 -9.54
C VAL A 80 -21.78 18.69 -8.26
N ALA A 81 -23.05 18.43 -7.91
CA ALA A 81 -23.40 17.61 -6.76
C ALA A 81 -22.84 16.19 -6.89
N LEU A 82 -23.00 15.56 -8.06
CA LEU A 82 -22.49 14.22 -8.34
C LEU A 82 -20.97 14.13 -8.15
N TYR A 83 -20.23 15.11 -8.65
CA TYR A 83 -18.78 15.17 -8.46
C TYR A 83 -18.40 15.41 -7.01
N ALA A 84 -19.09 16.32 -6.31
CA ALA A 84 -18.87 16.55 -4.88
C ALA A 84 -19.11 15.28 -4.05
N PHE A 85 -20.20 14.54 -4.31
CA PHE A 85 -20.47 13.26 -3.65
C PHE A 85 -19.42 12.21 -3.98
N SER A 86 -18.98 12.11 -5.23
CA SER A 86 -17.92 11.17 -5.62
C SER A 86 -16.60 11.48 -4.89
N ALA A 87 -16.22 12.76 -4.79
CA ALA A 87 -15.01 13.21 -4.09
C ALA A 87 -15.12 12.95 -2.57
N CYS A 88 -16.29 13.21 -1.99
CA CYS A 88 -16.57 12.90 -0.59
C CYS A 88 -16.48 11.39 -0.32
N GLY A 89 -17.05 10.55 -1.20
CA GLY A 89 -16.95 9.10 -1.10
C GLY A 89 -15.50 8.61 -1.13
N VAL A 90 -14.69 9.12 -2.07
CA VAL A 90 -13.25 8.81 -2.14
C VAL A 90 -12.52 9.27 -0.87
N PHE A 91 -12.83 10.47 -0.37
CA PHE A 91 -12.24 11.00 0.85
C PHE A 91 -12.57 10.14 2.08
N LEU A 92 -13.82 9.72 2.24
CA LEU A 92 -14.24 8.84 3.33
C LEU A 92 -13.59 7.45 3.23
N VAL A 93 -13.53 6.86 2.02
CA VAL A 93 -12.83 5.58 1.80
C VAL A 93 -11.34 5.71 2.09
N SER A 94 -10.72 6.85 1.76
CA SER A 94 -9.31 7.10 2.05
C SER A 94 -9.04 7.23 3.55
N GLN A 95 -9.97 7.81 4.33
CA GLN A 95 -9.87 7.86 5.78
C GLN A 95 -10.13 6.50 6.44
N ASN A 96 -11.07 5.72 5.92
CA ASN A 96 -11.41 4.39 6.44
C ASN A 96 -10.39 3.32 6.08
N ARG A 97 -9.49 3.57 5.12
CA ARG A 97 -8.26 2.79 4.98
C ARG A 97 -7.32 3.16 6.13
N THR A 98 -7.64 2.63 7.31
CA THR A 98 -6.68 2.44 8.39
C THR A 98 -5.40 1.88 7.78
N ARG A 99 -4.27 2.52 8.12
CA ARG A 99 -2.91 2.22 7.62
C ARG A 99 -2.81 0.72 7.32
N PRO A 100 -2.52 0.31 6.07
CA PRO A 100 -2.25 -1.09 5.84
C PRO A 100 -1.16 -1.48 6.83
N ILE A 101 -1.46 -2.42 7.74
CA ILE A 101 -0.47 -2.99 8.64
C ILE A 101 0.59 -3.51 7.70
N SER A 102 1.68 -2.76 7.59
CA SER A 102 2.63 -3.02 6.52
C SER A 102 3.17 -4.42 6.78
N PRO A 103 3.35 -5.26 5.74
CA PRO A 103 4.02 -6.55 5.91
C PRO A 103 5.37 -6.40 6.64
N PHE A 104 5.98 -5.22 6.55
CA PHE A 104 7.17 -4.79 7.27
C PHE A 104 7.00 -4.71 8.79
N GLU A 105 5.84 -4.28 9.29
CA GLU A 105 5.54 -4.25 10.73
C GLU A 105 5.38 -5.69 11.26
N THR A 106 4.78 -6.59 10.48
CA THR A 106 4.71 -8.03 10.81
C THR A 106 6.08 -8.68 10.78
N LEU A 107 6.89 -8.41 9.75
CA LEU A 107 8.28 -8.90 9.68
C LEU A 107 9.13 -8.34 10.82
N ARG A 108 8.96 -7.07 11.18
CA ARG A 108 9.68 -6.44 12.30
C ARG A 108 9.29 -7.05 13.65
N THR A 109 8.01 -7.30 13.87
CA THR A 109 7.53 -7.92 15.12
C THR A 109 7.97 -9.38 15.25
N GLU A 110 8.01 -10.13 14.15
CA GLU A 110 8.59 -11.49 14.16
C GLU A 110 10.11 -11.45 14.39
N LEU A 111 10.84 -10.53 13.76
CA LEU A 111 12.28 -10.36 13.98
C LEU A 111 12.62 -9.94 15.40
N GLU A 112 11.77 -9.12 16.02
CA GLU A 112 11.92 -8.64 17.39
C GLU A 112 11.61 -9.76 18.41
N LYS A 113 10.63 -10.63 18.11
CA LYS A 113 10.38 -11.85 18.88
C LYS A 113 11.53 -12.85 18.79
N ASP A 114 12.07 -13.07 17.59
CA ASP A 114 13.24 -13.94 17.41
C ASP A 114 14.48 -13.40 18.13
N ALA A 115 14.67 -12.07 18.13
CA ALA A 115 15.73 -11.42 18.90
C ALA A 115 15.56 -11.58 20.42
N GLN A 116 14.32 -11.54 20.93
CA GLN A 116 14.03 -11.82 22.34
C GLN A 116 14.27 -13.29 22.70
N LEU A 117 13.86 -14.23 21.86
CA LEU A 117 14.10 -15.66 22.05
C LEU A 117 15.60 -15.99 22.14
N VAL A 118 16.42 -15.38 21.29
CA VAL A 118 17.87 -15.53 21.35
C VAL A 118 18.45 -14.92 22.63
N LYS A 119 17.89 -13.81 23.12
CA LYS A 119 18.32 -13.14 24.36
C LYS A 119 17.96 -13.94 25.61
N ASP A 120 16.79 -14.59 25.63
CA ASP A 120 16.34 -15.42 26.76
C ASP A 120 17.04 -16.78 26.83
N THR A 121 17.64 -17.23 25.72
CA THR A 121 18.38 -18.50 25.63
C THR A 121 19.86 -18.37 26.07
N ILE A 122 20.37 -17.16 26.33
CA ILE A 122 21.78 -16.87 26.72
C ILE A 122 21.88 -16.54 28.22
#